data_AF-A0A8T5IIB7-F1
#
_entry.id   AF-A0A8T5IIB7-F1
#
_cell.length_a   1.000
_cell.length_b   1.000
_cell.length_c   1.000
_cell.angle_alpha   90.00
_cell.angle_beta   90.00
_cell.angle_gamma   90.00
#
_symmetry.space_group_name_H-M   'P 1'
#
loop_
_entity.id
_entity.type
_entity.pdbx_description
1 polymer ?
#
loop_
_entity_poly.entity_id
_entity_poly.type
_entity_poly.pdbx_seq_one_letter_code
_entity_poly.pdbx_strand_id
1 'polypeptide(L)' 'MVASQIYIMILIAVLIVLALVAFVMRMNKKVKPLTPLTSVAFIFIFMGIIFNDSNRWLTYSLFGVGIILAILDIIMRKK' A
#
# COMPACT_ATOMS: atom_id res chain seq x y z
N MET A 1 -17.98 23.19 -11.20
CA MET A 1 -17.27 22.04 -11.82
C MET A 1 -18.10 20.80 -11.55
N VAL A 2 -18.35 19.98 -12.56
CA VAL A 2 -19.09 18.72 -12.38
C VAL A 2 -18.26 17.84 -11.46
N ALA A 3 -18.83 17.30 -10.38
CA ALA A 3 -18.09 16.56 -9.35
C ALA A 3 -17.15 15.47 -9.93
N SER A 4 -17.55 14.87 -11.06
CA SER A 4 -16.74 13.92 -11.83
C SER A 4 -15.39 14.46 -12.29
N GLN A 5 -15.30 15.71 -12.76
CA GLN A 5 -14.03 16.29 -13.19
C GLN A 5 -13.05 16.47 -12.03
N ILE A 6 -13.56 16.78 -10.83
CA ILE A 6 -12.73 16.95 -9.63
C ILE A 6 -12.12 15.59 -9.24
N TYR A 7 -12.91 14.52 -9.22
CA TYR A 7 -12.40 13.17 -8.93
C TYR A 7 -11.37 12.68 -9.95
N ILE A 8 -11.59 12.95 -11.24
CA ILE A 8 -10.62 12.61 -12.30
C ILE A 8 -9.31 13.36 -12.09
N MET A 9 -9.38 14.65 -11.75
CA MET A 9 -8.18 15.46 -11.51
C MET A 9 -7.40 14.97 -10.29
N ILE A 10 -8.09 14.58 -9.20
CA ILE A 10 -7.46 13.97 -8.03
C ILE A 10 -6.81 12.64 -8.39
N LEU A 11 -7.50 11.78 -9.16
CA LEU A 11 -6.97 10.49 -9.59
C LEU A 11 -5.68 10.66 -10.41
N ILE A 12 -5.68 11.60 -11.36
CA ILE A 12 -4.49 11.92 -12.17
C ILE A 12 -3.35 12.41 -11.27
N ALA A 13 -3.63 13.32 -10.32
CA ALA A 13 -2.63 13.81 -9.39
C ALA A 13 -2.01 12.68 -8.54
N VAL A 14 -2.83 11.76 -8.02
CA VAL A 14 -2.36 10.59 -7.27
C VAL A 14 -1.49 9.69 -8.14
N LEU A 15 -1.89 9.41 -9.37
CA LEU A 15 -1.10 8.59 -10.29
C LEU A 15 0.25 9.23 -10.63
N ILE A 16 0.30 10.55 -10.82
CA ILE A 16 1.56 11.28 -11.05
C ILE A 16 2.50 11.13 -9.84
N VAL A 17 1.98 11.31 -8.62
CA VAL A 17 2.78 11.14 -7.39
C VAL A 17 3.32 9.71 -7.29
N LEU A 18 2.47 8.70 -7.49
CA LEU A 18 2.88 7.30 -7.46
C LEU A 18 3.95 6.99 -8.52
N ALA A 19 3.79 7.53 -9.73
CA ALA A 19 4.76 7.36 -10.81
C ALA A 19 6.11 7.99 -10.47
N LEU A 20 6.12 9.21 -9.91
CA LEU A 20 7.34 9.88 -9.46
C LEU A 20 8.05 9.11 -8.35
N VAL A 21 7.30 8.66 -7.34
CA VAL A 21 7.84 7.85 -6.24
C VAL A 21 8.47 6.56 -6.78
N ALA A 22 7.75 5.84 -7.65
CA ALA A 22 8.25 4.60 -8.26
C ALA A 22 9.50 4.84 -9.11
N PHE A 23 9.53 5.92 -9.89
CA PHE A 23 10.68 6.30 -10.72
C PHE A 23 11.93 6.58 -9.88
N VAL A 24 11.79 7.40 -8.82
CA VAL A 24 12.88 7.71 -7.88
C VAL A 24 13.36 6.46 -7.15
N MET A 25 12.45 5.59 -6.71
CA MET A 25 12.80 4.31 -6.07
C MET A 25 13.57 3.38 -7.01
N ARG A 26 13.23 3.34 -8.31
CA ARG A 26 13.90 2.51 -9.31
C ARG A 26 15.33 2.96 -9.60
N MET A 27 15.60 4.28 -9.57
CA MET A 27 16.95 4.80 -9.79
C MET A 27 17.94 4.41 -8.68
N ASN A 28 17.45 4.13 -7.47
CA ASN A 28 18.31 4.03 -6.29
C ASN A 28 18.67 2.60 -5.82
N LYS A 29 18.10 1.50 -6.35
CA LYS A 29 18.34 0.17 -5.76
C LYS A 29 18.39 -1.01 -6.75
N LYS A 30 19.34 -1.92 -6.50
CA LYS A 30 19.25 -3.34 -6.87
C LYS A 30 17.95 -3.88 -6.27
N VAL A 31 17.01 -4.27 -7.12
CA VAL A 31 15.67 -4.74 -6.73
C VAL A 31 15.85 -5.96 -5.81
N LYS A 32 15.67 -5.80 -4.51
CA LYS A 32 15.60 -6.95 -3.60
C LYS A 32 14.23 -7.60 -3.81
N PRO A 33 14.15 -8.94 -3.98
CA PRO A 33 12.88 -9.61 -4.22
C PRO A 33 11.88 -9.36 -3.08
N LEU A 34 10.59 -9.47 -3.36
CA LEU A 34 9.56 -9.45 -2.32
C LEU A 34 9.79 -10.61 -1.36
N THR A 35 9.71 -10.35 -0.05
CA THR A 35 9.77 -11.42 0.94
C THR A 35 8.39 -12.07 1.07
N PRO A 36 8.34 -13.35 1.51
CA PRO A 36 7.08 -13.99 1.86
C PRO A 36 6.27 -13.18 2.88
N LEU A 37 6.95 -12.53 3.83
CA LEU A 37 6.33 -11.67 4.85
C LEU A 37 5.63 -10.45 4.23
N THR A 38 6.26 -9.84 3.22
CA THR A 38 5.66 -8.72 2.47
C THR A 38 4.39 -9.18 1.75
N SER A 39 4.42 -10.35 1.10
CA SER A 39 3.23 -10.90 0.42
C SER A 39 2.07 -11.12 1.40
N VAL A 40 2.36 -11.69 2.58
CA VAL A 40 1.33 -11.89 3.62
C VAL A 40 0.78 -10.55 4.12
N ALA A 41 1.64 -9.56 4.36
CA ALA A 41 1.21 -8.21 4.75
C ALA A 41 0.27 -7.58 3.71
N PHE A 42 0.58 -7.71 2.42
CA PHE A 42 -0.27 -7.23 1.33
C PHE A 42 -1.63 -7.94 1.31
N ILE A 43 -1.67 -9.26 1.53
CA ILE A 43 -2.95 -10.00 1.61
C ILE A 43 -3.84 -9.40 2.70
N PHE A 44 -3.31 -9.14 3.90
CA PHE A 44 -4.08 -8.52 4.98
C PHE A 44 -4.59 -7.12 4.60
N ILE A 45 -3.76 -6.32 3.92
CA ILE A 45 -4.18 -4.98 3.45
C ILE A 45 -5.28 -5.10 2.39
N PHE A 46 -5.13 -5.95 1.38
CA PHE A 46 -6.16 -6.16 0.35
C PHE A 46 -7.47 -6.67 0.93
N MET A 47 -7.38 -7.61 1.87
CA MET A 47 -8.53 -8.13 2.58
C MET A 47 -9.20 -7.01 3.41
N GLY A 48 -8.44 -6.11 4.03
CA GLY A 48 -8.96 -4.90 4.68
C GLY A 48 -9.76 -4.00 3.71
N ILE A 49 -9.25 -3.80 2.48
CA ILE A 49 -9.93 -3.01 1.44
C ILE A 49 -11.23 -3.69 1.00
N ILE A 50 -11.21 -5.01 0.77
CA ILE A 50 -12.40 -5.77 0.32
C ILE A 50 -13.49 -5.79 1.39
N PHE A 51 -13.11 -5.97 2.66
CA PHE A 51 -14.04 -6.05 3.78
C PHE A 51 -14.40 -4.70 4.39
N ASN A 52 -13.97 -3.58 3.78
CA ASN A 52 -14.17 -2.21 4.27
C ASN A 52 -15.63 -1.88 4.61
N ASP A 53 -16.57 -2.37 3.80
CA ASP A 53 -17.98 -2.01 3.93
C ASP A 53 -18.73 -2.89 4.95
N SER A 54 -18.19 -4.07 5.29
CA SER A 54 -18.87 -5.06 6.12
C SER A 54 -18.70 -4.78 7.62
N ASN A 55 -17.49 -4.46 8.08
CA ASN A 55 -17.24 -4.13 9.48
C ASN A 55 -15.94 -3.33 9.65
N ARG A 56 -16.07 -2.05 10.00
CA ARG A 56 -14.94 -1.14 10.20
C ARG A 56 -13.93 -1.67 11.22
N TRP A 57 -14.39 -2.33 12.29
CA TRP A 57 -13.51 -2.91 13.31
C TRP A 57 -12.61 -4.01 12.75
N LEU A 58 -13.19 -4.85 11.90
CA LEU A 58 -12.45 -5.90 11.20
C LEU A 58 -11.44 -5.28 10.23
N THR A 59 -11.87 -4.32 9.43
CA THR A 59 -11.00 -3.60 8.47
C THR A 59 -9.79 -2.95 9.13
N TYR A 60 -9.98 -2.21 10.24
CA TYR A 60 -8.86 -1.60 10.97
C TYR A 60 -7.92 -2.64 11.56
N SER A 61 -8.45 -3.78 12.02
CA SER A 61 -7.63 -4.88 12.54
C SER A 61 -6.78 -5.50 11.43
N LEU A 62 -7.36 -5.74 10.24
CA LEU A 62 -6.63 -6.26 9.08
C LEU A 62 -5.55 -5.29 8.59
N PHE A 63 -5.85 -4.00 8.50
CA PHE A 63 -4.83 -3.00 8.18
C PHE A 63 -3.73 -2.94 9.24
N GLY A 64 -4.09 -2.96 10.52
CA GLY A 64 -3.13 -2.96 11.62
C GLY A 64 -2.17 -4.15 11.54
N VAL A 65 -2.69 -5.37 11.36
CA VAL A 65 -1.88 -6.58 11.20
C VAL A 65 -0.97 -6.47 9.97
N GLY A 66 -1.50 -6.05 8.82
CA GLY A 66 -0.71 -5.87 7.60
C GLY A 66 0.43 -4.86 7.77
N ILE A 67 0.18 -3.73 8.44
CA ILE A 67 1.19 -2.71 8.72
C ILE A 67 2.27 -3.24 9.67
N ILE A 68 1.88 -3.92 10.76
CA ILE A 68 2.84 -4.50 11.72
C ILE A 68 3.74 -5.51 11.01
N LEU A 69 3.18 -6.41 10.20
CA LEU A 69 3.96 -7.38 9.42
C LEU A 69 4.94 -6.71 8.45
N ALA A 70 4.52 -5.62 7.79
CA ALA A 70 5.39 -4.86 6.90
C ALA A 70 6.55 -4.19 7.67
N ILE A 71 6.28 -3.63 8.85
CA ILE A 71 7.32 -3.04 9.72
C ILE A 71 8.32 -4.12 10.16
N LEU A 72 7.84 -5.28 10.60
CA LEU A 72 8.69 -6.41 11.00
C LEU A 72 9.59 -6.86 9.85
N ASP A 73 9.06 -6.96 8.63
CA ASP A 73 9.86 -7.30 7.45
C ASP A 73 10.99 -6.29 7.20
N ILE A 74 10.70 -4.99 7.28
CA ILE A 74 11.68 -3.92 7.09
C ILE A 74 12.79 -4.01 8.16
N ILE A 75 12.44 -4.26 9.41
CA ILE A 75 13.39 -4.39 10.52
C ILE A 75 14.26 -5.64 10.32
N MET A 76 13.66 -6.78 9.97
CA MET A 76 14.36 -8.05 9.72
C MET A 76 15.31 -7.95 8.52
N ARG A 77 14.98 -7.15 7.50
CA ARG A 77 15.82 -6.92 6.31
C ARG A 77 16.98 -5.95 6.50
N LYS A 78 16.98 -5.17 7.58
CA LYS A 78 18.05 -4.22 7.90
C LYS A 78 19.23 -4.85 8.65
N LYS A 79 19.05 -6.05 9.21
CA LYS A 79 20.10 -6.85 9.85
C LYS A 79 20.82 -7.69 8.80
#